data_AF-A0A971LSH0-F1
#
_entry.id   AF-A0A971LSH0-F1
#
_cell.length_a   1.000
_cell.length_b   1.000
_cell.length_c   1.000
_cell.angle_alpha   90.00
_cell.angle_beta   90.00
_cell.angle_gamma   90.00
#
_symmetry.space_group_name_H-M   'P 1'
#
loop_
_entity.id
_entity.type
_entity.pdbx_description
1 polymer ?
#
loop_
_entity_poly.entity_id
_entity_poly.type
_entity_poly.pdbx_seq_one_letter_code
_entity_poly.pdbx_strand_id
1 'polypeptide(L)'
;MAEIVKIYQEQAPPSRFIGIRYGEDHRLGNSFAHLWQAWFEHRRFEPLERLVDDSWRAAYPEAGSQIGLMRSNYGQAFEYWIGLFLPPGTTPPPGYDSLDAPGMDLSVLLVKGQEPAIYHQVDLALEELKKAGRPAVTDKRGYQWVMERYQHPRFTQVDAQGDRVLDLVVMSGLDPAMDPHARAHDAPDVVPSLEGQRYCARCLQAFSARVCPDCGHAGAQLRADDPIYIGELPGRLRNALQIGFGATEIPFNALSNLGSGFTLSAGDLFESYRIYVPYERAEEARAAFQRVLDINETGSSL
;
A
#
# COMPACT_ATOMS: atom_id res chain seq x y z
N MET A 1 11.13 24.42 4.05
CA MET A 1 9.69 24.07 3.97
C MET A 1 9.50 23.35 2.65
N ALA A 2 8.70 22.29 2.59
CA ALA A 2 8.39 21.62 1.33
C ALA A 2 7.18 22.27 0.67
N GLU A 3 7.19 22.34 -0.66
CA GLU A 3 6.11 22.94 -1.45
C GLU A 3 5.85 22.09 -2.70
N ILE A 4 4.58 21.88 -3.03
CA ILE A 4 4.18 21.30 -4.33
C ILE A 4 4.24 22.41 -5.38
N VAL A 5 5.29 22.41 -6.21
CA VAL A 5 5.54 23.47 -7.19
C VAL A 5 4.93 23.19 -8.56
N LYS A 6 4.51 21.95 -8.82
CA LYS A 6 3.86 21.54 -10.08
C LYS A 6 3.07 20.26 -9.89
N ILE A 7 1.90 20.20 -10.52
CA ILE A 7 1.14 18.97 -10.71
C ILE A 7 0.94 18.76 -12.21
N TYR A 8 1.26 17.56 -12.72
CA TYR A 8 1.01 17.19 -14.11
C TYR A 8 0.56 15.74 -14.24
N GLN A 9 0.16 15.35 -15.44
CA GLN A 9 -0.21 13.97 -15.76
C GLN A 9 0.85 13.35 -16.64
N GLU A 10 1.05 12.06 -16.44
CA GLU A 10 1.98 11.24 -17.20
C GLU A 10 1.28 9.92 -17.50
N GLN A 11 1.50 9.37 -18.69
CA GLN A 11 1.08 8.01 -19.02
C GLN A 11 2.31 7.11 -18.94
N ALA A 12 2.28 6.15 -18.02
CA ALA A 12 3.29 5.11 -17.96
C ALA A 12 2.85 3.93 -18.83
N PRO A 13 3.71 3.45 -19.74
CA PRO A 13 3.39 2.28 -20.55
C PRO A 13 3.27 1.02 -19.69
N PRO A 14 2.67 -0.07 -20.22
CA PRO A 14 2.72 -1.37 -19.58
C PRO A 14 4.15 -1.73 -19.19
N SER A 15 4.33 -2.13 -17.95
CA SER A 15 5.63 -2.33 -17.33
C SER A 15 5.55 -3.39 -16.24
N ARG A 16 6.71 -3.82 -15.77
CA ARG A 16 6.85 -4.65 -14.58
C ARG A 16 7.70 -3.89 -13.57
N PHE A 17 7.14 -3.61 -12.40
CA PHE A 17 7.93 -3.14 -11.27
C PHE A 17 8.74 -4.32 -10.73
N ILE A 18 10.06 -4.20 -10.66
CA ILE A 18 10.93 -5.23 -10.10
C ILE A 18 11.72 -4.63 -8.94
N GLY A 19 11.68 -5.31 -7.80
CA GLY A 19 12.21 -4.75 -6.56
C GLY A 19 12.22 -5.74 -5.41
N ILE A 20 12.45 -5.24 -4.21
CA ILE A 20 12.31 -6.00 -2.96
C ILE A 20 11.14 -5.42 -2.18
N ARG A 21 10.24 -6.31 -1.74
CA ARG A 21 9.09 -5.98 -0.90
C ARG A 21 9.48 -6.02 0.56
N TYR A 22 9.04 -5.00 1.29
CA TYR A 22 9.22 -4.83 2.73
C TYR A 22 7.87 -4.61 3.38
N GLY A 23 7.69 -5.24 4.54
CA GLY A 23 6.49 -5.09 5.37
C GLY A 23 6.69 -4.05 6.47
N GLU A 24 5.65 -3.86 7.28
CA GLU A 24 5.66 -2.97 8.44
C GLU A 24 6.70 -3.38 9.50
N ASP A 25 7.00 -4.67 9.60
CA ASP A 25 8.03 -5.26 10.46
C ASP A 25 9.46 -4.80 10.10
N HIS A 26 9.66 -4.32 8.87
CA HIS A 26 10.91 -3.75 8.41
C HIS A 26 11.00 -2.24 8.65
N ARG A 27 9.94 -1.58 9.16
CA ARG A 27 9.94 -0.14 9.42
C ARG A 27 10.69 0.14 10.73
N LEU A 28 11.64 1.07 10.71
CA LEU A 28 12.32 1.55 11.92
C LEU A 28 11.79 2.94 12.27
N GLY A 29 11.06 3.03 13.39
CA GLY A 29 10.28 4.22 13.72
C GLY A 29 9.24 4.50 12.63
N ASN A 30 9.25 5.69 12.05
CA ASN A 30 8.35 6.07 10.96
C ASN A 30 9.01 6.01 9.56
N SER A 31 10.14 5.30 9.41
CA SER A 31 10.97 5.41 8.20
C SER A 31 11.48 4.07 7.66
N PHE A 32 11.59 4.01 6.32
CA PHE A 32 12.30 2.97 5.57
C PHE A 32 13.67 3.45 5.04
N ALA A 33 14.16 4.62 5.46
CA ALA A 33 15.40 5.20 4.95
C ALA A 33 16.64 4.30 5.13
N HIS A 34 16.69 3.49 6.19
CA HIS A 34 17.76 2.52 6.40
C HIS A 34 17.80 1.42 5.33
N LEU A 35 16.64 1.05 4.75
CA LEU A 35 16.57 0.10 3.64
C LEU A 35 17.14 0.70 2.36
N TRP A 36 16.89 2.00 2.11
CA TRP A 36 17.51 2.72 0.99
C TRP A 36 19.02 2.74 1.11
N GLN A 37 19.55 3.00 2.30
CA GLN A 37 20.99 2.91 2.55
C GLN A 37 21.53 1.51 2.20
N ALA A 38 20.86 0.45 2.66
CA ALA A 38 21.23 -0.92 2.33
C ALA A 38 21.17 -1.23 0.82
N TRP A 39 20.24 -0.61 0.08
CA TRP A 39 20.17 -0.73 -1.38
C TRP A 39 21.41 -0.17 -2.08
N PHE A 40 21.91 0.97 -1.63
CA PHE A 40 23.14 1.56 -2.17
C PHE A 40 24.39 0.78 -1.75
N GLU A 41 24.51 0.45 -0.46
CA GLU A 41 25.67 -0.30 0.07
C GLU A 41 25.84 -1.67 -0.60
N HIS A 42 24.74 -2.37 -0.85
CA HIS A 42 24.75 -3.67 -1.51
C HIS A 42 24.57 -3.59 -3.03
N ARG A 43 24.61 -2.39 -3.62
CA ARG A 43 24.51 -2.17 -5.08
C ARG A 43 23.28 -2.85 -5.70
N ARG A 44 22.15 -2.85 -4.99
CA ARG A 44 20.92 -3.57 -5.38
C ARG A 44 20.22 -2.96 -6.59
N PHE A 45 20.53 -1.72 -6.97
CA PHE A 45 20.01 -1.13 -8.19
C PHE A 45 20.71 -1.65 -9.46
N GLU A 46 21.99 -2.02 -9.38
CA GLU A 46 22.78 -2.39 -10.57
C GLU A 46 22.23 -3.52 -11.42
N PRO A 47 21.76 -4.67 -10.86
CA PRO A 47 21.17 -5.71 -11.69
C PRO A 47 19.88 -5.25 -12.39
N LEU A 48 19.15 -4.28 -11.82
CA LEU A 48 17.94 -3.71 -12.41
C LEU A 48 18.28 -2.66 -13.48
N GLU A 49 19.24 -1.78 -13.20
CA GLU A 49 19.68 -0.73 -14.12
C GLU A 49 20.23 -1.31 -15.45
N ARG A 50 20.85 -2.50 -15.41
CA ARG A 50 21.30 -3.22 -16.62
C ARG A 50 20.16 -3.74 -17.49
N LEU A 51 18.94 -3.84 -16.96
CA LEU A 51 17.74 -4.26 -17.68
C LEU A 51 17.00 -3.08 -18.31
N VAL A 52 17.44 -1.84 -18.05
CA VAL A 52 16.91 -0.63 -18.68
C VAL A 52 17.69 -0.35 -19.97
N ASP A 53 17.16 -0.81 -21.10
CA ASP A 53 17.74 -0.53 -22.43
C ASP A 53 17.26 0.81 -23.03
N ASP A 54 17.89 1.23 -24.12
CA ASP A 54 17.57 2.49 -24.80
C ASP A 54 16.15 2.53 -25.37
N SER A 55 15.61 1.37 -25.77
CA SER A 55 14.23 1.27 -26.25
C SER A 55 13.23 1.55 -25.12
N TRP A 56 13.53 1.06 -23.92
CA TRP A 56 12.73 1.31 -22.73
C TRP A 56 12.84 2.77 -22.28
N ARG A 57 14.04 3.36 -22.31
CA ARG A 57 14.21 4.80 -22.00
C ARG A 57 13.47 5.69 -22.98
N ALA A 58 13.40 5.30 -24.26
CA ALA A 58 12.63 6.03 -25.26
C ALA A 58 11.12 5.89 -25.05
N ALA A 59 10.64 4.70 -24.66
CA ALA A 59 9.23 4.43 -24.40
C ALA A 59 8.74 5.04 -23.07
N TYR A 60 9.60 5.05 -22.05
CA TYR A 60 9.31 5.60 -20.73
C TYR A 60 10.48 6.48 -20.25
N PRO A 61 10.42 7.81 -20.45
CA PRO A 61 11.54 8.72 -20.12
C PRO A 61 12.01 8.67 -18.66
N GLU A 62 11.11 8.29 -17.75
CA GLU A 62 11.36 8.18 -16.31
C GLU A 62 11.81 6.76 -15.91
N ALA A 63 12.05 5.85 -16.86
CA ALA A 63 12.45 4.45 -16.64
C ALA A 63 13.74 4.26 -15.81
N GLY A 64 14.60 5.28 -15.78
CA GLY A 64 15.83 5.26 -14.98
C GLY A 64 15.65 5.66 -13.53
N SER A 65 14.44 6.06 -13.12
CA SER A 65 14.15 6.47 -11.75
C SER A 65 14.26 5.31 -10.78
N GLN A 66 14.92 5.55 -9.65
CA GLN A 66 14.80 4.70 -8.47
C GLN A 66 13.48 5.02 -7.77
N ILE A 67 12.73 4.00 -7.39
CA ILE A 67 11.35 4.16 -6.91
C ILE A 67 11.20 3.55 -5.51
N GLY A 68 10.59 4.32 -4.61
CA GLY A 68 9.94 3.82 -3.40
C GLY A 68 8.45 3.70 -3.64
N LEU A 69 7.96 2.48 -3.89
CA LEU A 69 6.55 2.23 -4.16
C LEU A 69 5.84 1.81 -2.86
N MET A 70 4.84 2.59 -2.47
CA MET A 70 3.95 2.35 -1.36
C MET A 70 2.64 1.79 -1.91
N ARG A 71 2.31 0.56 -1.52
CA ARG A 71 1.00 -0.03 -1.80
C ARG A 71 0.22 -0.13 -0.50
N SER A 72 -0.90 0.58 -0.45
CA SER A 72 -1.82 0.58 0.67
C SER A 72 -3.22 0.20 0.18
N ASN A 73 -3.84 -0.77 0.84
CA ASN A 73 -5.25 -1.09 0.65
C ASN A 73 -5.92 -1.08 2.01
N TYR A 74 -7.17 -0.65 2.06
CA TYR A 74 -7.99 -0.75 3.25
C TYR A 74 -8.13 -2.23 3.66
N GLY A 75 -7.53 -2.59 4.80
CA GLY A 75 -7.59 -3.95 5.33
C GLY A 75 -6.51 -4.90 4.83
N GLN A 76 -5.51 -4.46 4.04
CA GLN A 76 -4.31 -5.26 3.74
C GLN A 76 -3.03 -4.60 4.28
N ALA A 77 -2.03 -5.43 4.58
CA ALA A 77 -0.77 -4.95 5.13
C ALA A 77 -0.12 -3.95 4.17
N PHE A 78 0.42 -2.87 4.75
CA PHE A 78 1.20 -1.90 3.99
C PHE A 78 2.41 -2.58 3.36
N GLU A 79 2.61 -2.35 2.06
CA GLU A 79 3.79 -2.80 1.36
C GLU A 79 4.66 -1.59 0.99
N TYR A 80 5.92 -1.64 1.40
CA TYR A 80 6.95 -0.75 0.89
C TYR A 80 7.83 -1.53 -0.07
N TRP A 81 8.00 -1.01 -1.27
CA TRP A 81 8.84 -1.61 -2.29
C TRP A 81 9.93 -0.63 -2.67
N ILE A 82 11.14 -1.13 -2.88
CA ILE A 82 12.23 -0.36 -3.51
C ILE A 82 12.59 -1.07 -4.80
N GLY A 83 12.72 -0.35 -5.92
CA GLY A 83 12.93 -0.96 -7.22
C GLY A 83 12.85 0.00 -8.41
N LEU A 84 12.69 -0.58 -9.61
CA LEU A 84 12.56 0.13 -10.89
C LEU A 84 11.36 -0.41 -11.69
N PHE A 85 10.77 0.44 -12.53
CA PHE A 85 9.88 0.00 -13.60
C PHE A 85 10.70 -0.45 -14.81
N LEU A 86 10.51 -1.72 -15.20
CA LEU A 86 11.21 -2.38 -16.30
C LEU A 86 10.23 -2.79 -17.40
N PRO A 87 10.72 -3.14 -18.61
CA PRO A 87 9.86 -3.59 -19.69
C PRO A 87 8.94 -4.75 -19.28
N PRO A 88 7.74 -4.85 -19.88
CA PRO A 88 6.81 -5.93 -19.58
C PRO A 88 7.46 -7.29 -19.90
N GLY A 89 7.19 -8.30 -19.06
CA GLY A 89 7.75 -9.64 -19.24
C GLY A 89 9.21 -9.81 -18.79
N THR A 90 9.87 -8.75 -18.29
CA THR A 90 11.23 -8.86 -17.72
C THR A 90 11.25 -9.90 -16.61
N THR A 91 12.26 -10.78 -16.61
CA THR A 91 12.46 -11.79 -15.57
C THR A 91 13.18 -11.16 -14.37
N PRO A 92 12.62 -11.22 -13.14
CA PRO A 92 13.30 -10.70 -11.96
C PRO A 92 14.63 -11.41 -11.69
N PRO A 93 15.71 -10.68 -11.33
CA PRO A 93 16.93 -11.31 -10.86
C PRO A 93 16.69 -12.11 -9.56
N PRO A 94 17.55 -13.09 -9.21
CA PRO A 94 17.43 -13.82 -7.96
C PRO A 94 17.39 -12.90 -6.74
N GLY A 95 16.43 -13.11 -5.83
CA GLY A 95 16.23 -12.29 -4.64
C GLY A 95 15.39 -11.02 -4.85
N TYR A 96 14.84 -10.83 -6.05
CA TYR A 96 13.87 -9.78 -6.36
C TYR A 96 12.49 -10.39 -6.60
N ASP A 97 11.47 -9.61 -6.31
CA ASP A 97 10.07 -9.89 -6.60
C ASP A 97 9.54 -8.87 -7.62
N SER A 98 8.30 -9.03 -8.09
CA SER A 98 7.75 -8.17 -9.12
C SER A 98 6.25 -7.94 -9.04
N LEU A 99 5.81 -6.81 -9.60
CA LEU A 99 4.41 -6.46 -9.81
C LEU A 99 4.20 -6.05 -11.27
N ASP A 100 3.21 -6.64 -11.93
CA ASP A 100 2.81 -6.25 -13.27
C ASP A 100 1.91 -5.00 -13.24
N ALA A 101 2.27 -3.99 -14.04
CA ALA A 101 1.51 -2.76 -14.23
C ALA A 101 0.97 -2.72 -15.66
N PRO A 102 -0.37 -2.77 -15.88
CA PRO A 102 -0.97 -2.89 -17.21
C PRO A 102 -0.95 -1.59 -18.03
N GLY A 103 -0.13 -0.61 -17.64
CA GLY A 103 -0.21 0.78 -18.09
C GLY A 103 -1.01 1.62 -17.08
N MET A 104 -0.52 2.81 -16.77
CA MET A 104 -1.08 3.64 -15.69
C MET A 104 -1.18 5.09 -16.12
N ASP A 105 -2.30 5.73 -15.79
CA ASP A 105 -2.35 7.19 -15.74
C ASP A 105 -1.82 7.62 -14.37
N LEU A 106 -0.81 8.48 -14.40
CA LEU A 106 -0.08 8.93 -13.23
C LEU A 106 -0.31 10.42 -13.01
N SER A 107 -0.62 10.78 -11.77
CA SER A 107 -0.58 12.15 -11.28
C SER A 107 0.75 12.39 -10.60
N VAL A 108 1.58 13.25 -11.18
CA VAL A 108 2.91 13.58 -10.66
C VAL A 108 2.88 14.95 -9.99
N LEU A 109 3.30 15.00 -8.73
CA LEU A 109 3.45 16.21 -7.94
C LEU A 109 4.95 16.43 -7.66
N LEU A 110 5.47 17.56 -8.10
CA LEU A 110 6.85 17.96 -7.84
C LEU A 110 6.92 18.65 -6.48
N VAL A 111 7.53 17.97 -5.50
CA VAL A 111 7.73 18.48 -4.14
C VAL A 111 9.12 19.07 -4.05
N LYS A 112 9.23 20.39 -3.97
CA LYS A 112 10.50 21.12 -3.83
C LYS A 112 10.79 21.44 -2.36
N GLY A 113 12.04 21.28 -1.95
CA GLY A 113 12.55 21.76 -0.66
C GLY A 113 13.83 21.06 -0.22
N GLN A 114 14.25 21.34 1.01
CA GLN A 114 15.39 20.68 1.65
C GLN A 114 14.98 19.34 2.31
N GLU A 115 15.91 18.40 2.36
CA GLU A 115 15.73 17.19 3.19
C GLU A 115 15.83 17.53 4.69
N PRO A 116 15.05 16.87 5.56
CA PRO A 116 14.07 15.81 5.28
C PRO A 116 12.65 16.34 4.97
N ALA A 117 12.45 17.66 4.85
CA ALA A 117 11.11 18.25 4.78
C ALA A 117 10.29 17.82 3.55
N ILE A 118 10.95 17.43 2.46
CA ILE A 118 10.30 16.93 1.23
C ILE A 118 9.71 15.52 1.37
N TYR A 119 10.07 14.78 2.43
CA TYR A 119 9.49 13.47 2.74
C TYR A 119 8.16 13.61 3.48
N HIS A 120 7.40 12.51 3.53
CA HIS A 120 6.10 12.44 4.22
C HIS A 120 5.04 13.41 3.68
N GLN A 121 5.13 13.83 2.42
CA GLN A 121 4.16 14.74 1.78
C GLN A 121 3.00 14.01 1.07
N VAL A 122 2.82 12.71 1.32
CA VAL A 122 1.80 11.87 0.66
C VAL A 122 0.38 12.36 0.96
N ASP A 123 0.06 12.66 2.22
CA ASP A 123 -1.28 13.11 2.61
C ASP A 123 -1.64 14.45 1.93
N LEU A 124 -0.69 15.39 1.91
CA LEU A 124 -0.84 16.66 1.22
C LEU A 124 -1.06 16.44 -0.29
N ALA A 125 -0.28 15.55 -0.90
CA ALA A 125 -0.42 15.24 -2.33
C ALA A 125 -1.80 14.65 -2.66
N LEU A 126 -2.29 13.71 -1.86
CA LEU A 126 -3.62 13.10 -2.04
C LEU A 126 -4.74 14.14 -1.86
N GLU A 127 -4.59 15.07 -0.91
CA GLU A 127 -5.55 16.15 -0.71
C GLU A 127 -5.59 17.11 -1.91
N GLU A 128 -4.43 17.54 -2.42
CA GLU A 128 -4.34 18.41 -3.59
C GLU A 128 -4.91 17.76 -4.85
N LEU A 129 -4.64 16.47 -5.06
CA LEU A 129 -5.21 15.70 -6.17
C LEU A 129 -6.74 15.59 -6.06
N LYS A 130 -7.27 15.40 -4.85
CA LYS A 130 -8.71 15.38 -4.61
C LYS A 130 -9.36 16.73 -4.94
N LYS A 131 -8.73 17.85 -4.51
CA LYS A 131 -9.19 19.21 -4.85
C LYS A 131 -9.16 19.47 -6.36
N ALA A 132 -8.16 18.91 -7.06
CA ALA A 132 -8.02 19.00 -8.51
C ALA A 132 -8.97 18.09 -9.30
N GLY A 133 -9.85 17.32 -8.63
CA GLY A 133 -10.78 16.39 -9.27
C GLY A 133 -10.10 15.16 -9.88
N ARG A 134 -8.90 14.80 -9.40
CA ARG A 134 -8.09 13.66 -9.88
C ARG A 134 -7.71 12.74 -8.72
N PRO A 135 -8.69 12.16 -8.02
CA PRO A 135 -8.39 11.30 -6.88
C PRO A 135 -7.55 10.10 -7.31
N ALA A 136 -6.76 9.59 -6.37
CA ALA A 136 -6.08 8.32 -6.55
C ALA A 136 -7.07 7.18 -6.83
N VAL A 137 -6.65 6.21 -7.63
CA VAL A 137 -7.41 4.98 -7.90
C VAL A 137 -6.73 3.78 -7.26
N THR A 138 -7.44 2.64 -7.25
CA THR A 138 -6.92 1.37 -6.74
C THR A 138 -6.76 0.36 -7.86
N ASP A 139 -5.79 -0.54 -7.72
CA ASP A 139 -5.62 -1.66 -8.63
C ASP A 139 -6.72 -2.74 -8.44
N LYS A 140 -6.66 -3.81 -9.23
CA LYS A 140 -7.61 -4.94 -9.16
C LYS A 140 -7.64 -5.65 -7.80
N ARG A 141 -6.60 -5.48 -6.98
CA ARG A 141 -6.47 -6.04 -5.62
C ARG A 141 -6.86 -5.01 -4.55
N GLY A 142 -7.30 -3.81 -4.94
CA GLY A 142 -7.71 -2.74 -4.03
C GLY A 142 -6.56 -1.86 -3.53
N TYR A 143 -5.32 -2.08 -3.97
CA TYR A 143 -4.20 -1.25 -3.53
C TYR A 143 -4.18 0.09 -4.26
N GLN A 144 -4.10 1.16 -3.50
CA GLN A 144 -3.62 2.46 -3.96
C GLN A 144 -2.11 2.37 -4.16
N TRP A 145 -1.62 2.98 -5.24
CA TRP A 145 -0.20 3.06 -5.55
C TRP A 145 0.26 4.51 -5.41
N VAL A 146 1.17 4.74 -4.47
CA VAL A 146 1.87 6.02 -4.30
C VAL A 146 3.36 5.73 -4.38
N MET A 147 4.11 6.56 -5.09
CA MET A 147 5.52 6.36 -5.34
C MET A 147 6.31 7.60 -4.99
N GLU A 148 7.40 7.42 -4.27
CA GLU A 148 8.52 8.37 -4.21
C GLU A 148 9.43 8.06 -5.39
N ARG A 149 9.49 8.97 -6.36
CA ARG A 149 10.32 8.83 -7.56
C ARG A 149 11.55 9.71 -7.47
N TYR A 150 12.71 9.07 -7.31
CA TYR A 150 14.01 9.72 -7.15
C TYR A 150 14.68 9.93 -8.52
N GLN A 151 14.12 10.85 -9.32
CA GLN A 151 14.57 11.06 -10.70
C GLN A 151 15.83 11.92 -10.79
N HIS A 152 16.80 11.50 -11.61
CA HIS A 152 17.95 12.32 -11.99
C HIS A 152 17.59 13.27 -13.17
N PRO A 153 18.01 14.56 -13.17
CA PRO A 153 18.77 15.23 -12.10
C PRO A 153 17.89 15.86 -11.01
N ARG A 154 16.55 15.90 -11.18
CA ARG A 154 15.61 16.65 -10.31
C ARG A 154 15.82 16.43 -8.80
N PHE A 155 16.03 15.18 -8.40
CA PHE A 155 16.25 14.83 -7.00
C PHE A 155 17.73 14.91 -6.59
N THR A 156 18.63 14.47 -7.47
CA THR A 156 20.06 14.30 -7.14
C THR A 156 20.87 15.59 -7.22
N GLN A 157 20.40 16.58 -7.98
CA GLN A 157 21.06 17.88 -8.07
C GLN A 157 20.36 18.88 -7.16
N VAL A 158 21.13 19.39 -6.21
CA VAL A 158 20.70 20.43 -5.29
C VAL A 158 20.86 21.79 -5.98
N ASP A 159 19.85 22.65 -5.84
CA ASP A 159 19.91 24.01 -6.38
C ASP A 159 20.74 24.95 -5.49
N ALA A 160 20.86 26.22 -5.89
CA ALA A 160 21.65 27.21 -5.18
C ALA A 160 21.14 27.52 -3.75
N GLN A 161 19.90 27.15 -3.43
CA GLN A 161 19.26 27.36 -2.13
C GLN A 161 19.33 26.11 -1.24
N GLY A 162 19.94 25.02 -1.71
CA GLY A 162 19.97 23.75 -0.98
C GLY A 162 18.74 22.88 -1.22
N ASP A 163 17.82 23.28 -2.11
CA ASP A 163 16.61 22.53 -2.40
C ASP A 163 16.83 21.48 -3.48
N ARG A 164 16.02 20.42 -3.43
CA ARG A 164 15.86 19.44 -4.50
C ARG A 164 14.38 19.18 -4.75
N VAL A 165 14.09 18.42 -5.81
CA VAL A 165 12.73 18.05 -6.16
C VAL A 165 12.54 16.54 -6.03
N LEU A 166 11.60 16.12 -5.18
CA LEU A 166 11.08 14.76 -5.14
C LEU A 166 9.80 14.69 -5.96
N ASP A 167 9.70 13.71 -6.86
CA ASP A 167 8.46 13.42 -7.56
C ASP A 167 7.61 12.51 -6.66
N LEU A 168 6.49 13.02 -6.15
CA LEU A 168 5.43 12.17 -5.60
C LEU A 168 4.48 11.79 -6.71
N VAL A 169 4.39 10.49 -7.00
CA VAL A 169 3.61 9.97 -8.11
C VAL A 169 2.47 9.12 -7.57
N VAL A 170 1.24 9.41 -8.00
CA VAL A 170 0.03 8.72 -7.56
C VAL A 170 -0.64 8.12 -8.77
N MET A 171 -1.00 6.84 -8.71
CA MET A 171 -1.83 6.23 -9.74
C MET A 171 -3.24 6.84 -9.71
N SER A 172 -3.64 7.48 -10.80
CA SER A 172 -4.94 8.16 -10.96
C SER A 172 -5.81 7.53 -12.05
N GLY A 173 -5.30 6.53 -12.77
CA GLY A 173 -6.07 5.75 -13.73
C GLY A 173 -5.30 4.50 -14.17
N LEU A 174 -6.02 3.59 -14.82
CA LEU A 174 -5.48 2.44 -15.55
C LEU A 174 -5.93 2.61 -17.00
N ASP A 175 -5.12 2.13 -17.96
CA ASP A 175 -5.44 2.22 -19.39
C ASP A 175 -6.90 1.73 -19.67
N PRO A 176 -7.78 2.59 -20.21
CA PRO A 176 -9.17 2.25 -20.53
C PRO A 176 -9.34 1.11 -21.54
N ALA A 177 -8.32 0.80 -22.36
CA ALA A 177 -8.33 -0.37 -23.24
C ALA A 177 -8.35 -1.70 -22.46
N MET A 178 -8.12 -1.66 -21.15
CA MET A 178 -8.21 -2.76 -20.21
C MET A 178 -9.12 -2.39 -19.03
N ASP A 179 -10.37 -2.06 -19.39
CA ASP A 179 -11.53 -1.74 -18.53
C ASP A 179 -11.39 -2.13 -17.04
N PRO A 180 -11.40 -1.17 -16.09
CA PRO A 180 -11.40 -1.43 -14.66
C PRO A 180 -12.65 -2.16 -14.13
N HIS A 181 -13.68 -2.37 -14.95
CA HIS A 181 -14.81 -3.27 -14.68
C HIS A 181 -14.61 -4.70 -15.17
N ALA A 182 -13.56 -4.97 -15.94
CA ALA A 182 -13.11 -6.32 -16.21
C ALA A 182 -12.28 -6.81 -15.00
N ARG A 183 -12.97 -7.44 -14.03
CA ARG A 183 -12.35 -8.47 -13.20
C ARG A 183 -11.81 -9.52 -14.16
N ALA A 184 -10.54 -9.39 -14.55
CA ALA A 184 -9.87 -10.38 -15.35
C ALA A 184 -10.05 -11.73 -14.66
N HIS A 185 -10.47 -12.72 -15.45
CA HIS A 185 -10.69 -14.10 -15.07
C HIS A 185 -9.41 -14.85 -14.66
N ASP A 186 -8.35 -14.11 -14.34
CA ASP A 186 -7.06 -14.64 -13.92
C ASP A 186 -7.08 -14.75 -12.39
N ALA A 187 -7.71 -15.83 -11.96
CA ALA A 187 -7.78 -16.30 -10.58
C ALA A 187 -6.38 -16.53 -9.98
N PRO A 188 -6.14 -16.21 -8.69
CA PRO A 188 -5.86 -17.27 -7.75
C PRO A 188 -7.18 -17.97 -7.42
N ASP A 189 -7.17 -19.30 -7.46
CA ASP A 189 -8.32 -20.20 -7.34
C ASP A 189 -9.50 -19.61 -6.55
N VAL A 190 -10.67 -19.50 -7.17
CA VAL A 190 -11.89 -19.64 -6.37
C VAL A 190 -11.78 -21.02 -5.78
N VAL A 191 -11.35 -21.10 -4.51
CA VAL A 191 -11.32 -22.36 -3.79
C VAL A 191 -12.74 -22.91 -3.90
N PRO A 192 -12.96 -24.13 -4.41
CA PRO A 192 -14.32 -24.64 -4.65
C PRO A 192 -15.24 -24.54 -3.42
N SER A 193 -14.65 -24.49 -2.22
CA SER A 193 -15.34 -24.25 -0.94
C SER A 193 -16.01 -22.88 -0.79
N LEU A 194 -15.69 -21.89 -1.63
CA LEU A 194 -16.20 -20.51 -1.54
C LEU A 194 -17.23 -20.17 -2.61
N GLU A 195 -17.62 -21.13 -3.43
CA GLU A 195 -18.66 -20.93 -4.44
C GLU A 195 -19.99 -20.54 -3.77
N GLY A 196 -20.62 -19.47 -4.28
CA GLY A 196 -21.84 -18.91 -3.69
C GLY A 196 -21.62 -17.98 -2.49
N GLN A 197 -20.39 -17.87 -1.98
CA GLN A 197 -20.03 -16.84 -1.01
C GLN A 197 -19.67 -15.53 -1.69
N ARG A 198 -20.06 -14.44 -1.06
CA ARG A 198 -19.86 -13.07 -1.54
C ARG A 198 -19.12 -12.21 -0.53
N TYR A 199 -18.44 -11.20 -1.03
CA TYR A 199 -17.70 -10.22 -0.25
C TYR A 199 -18.24 -8.81 -0.45
N CYS A 200 -18.42 -8.07 0.64
CA CYS A 200 -18.85 -6.67 0.60
C CYS A 200 -17.63 -5.76 0.84
N ALA A 201 -17.15 -5.08 -0.20
CA ALA A 201 -16.05 -4.12 -0.06
C ALA A 201 -16.40 -2.91 0.84
N ARG A 202 -17.69 -2.62 1.04
CA ARG A 202 -18.14 -1.52 1.90
C ARG A 202 -18.17 -1.89 3.38
N CYS A 203 -18.61 -3.10 3.69
CA CYS A 203 -18.78 -3.58 5.07
C CYS A 203 -17.61 -4.47 5.54
N LEU A 204 -16.75 -4.89 4.61
CA LEU A 204 -15.67 -5.85 4.81
C LEU A 204 -16.14 -7.17 5.46
N GLN A 205 -17.19 -7.76 4.88
CA GLN A 205 -17.77 -9.01 5.38
C GLN A 205 -18.04 -9.98 4.26
N ALA A 206 -17.96 -11.27 4.62
CA ALA A 206 -18.37 -12.39 3.80
C ALA A 206 -19.84 -12.74 4.08
N PHE A 207 -20.61 -13.09 3.05
CA PHE A 207 -22.03 -13.45 3.15
C PHE A 207 -22.48 -14.30 1.96
N SER A 208 -23.53 -15.10 2.11
CA SER A 208 -24.01 -15.99 1.02
C SER A 208 -25.21 -15.43 0.24
N ALA A 209 -25.80 -14.33 0.69
CA ALA A 209 -26.93 -13.69 0.03
C ALA A 209 -26.52 -12.93 -1.25
N ARG A 210 -27.49 -12.53 -2.08
CA ARG A 210 -27.23 -11.73 -3.29
C ARG A 210 -26.74 -10.31 -2.97
N VAL A 211 -27.20 -9.75 -1.86
CA VAL A 211 -26.84 -8.42 -1.37
C VAL A 211 -26.34 -8.51 0.06
N CYS A 212 -25.45 -7.59 0.43
CA CYS A 212 -24.88 -7.49 1.76
C CYS A 212 -26.00 -7.24 2.78
N PRO A 213 -26.09 -8.01 3.87
CA PRO A 213 -27.14 -7.84 4.88
C PRO A 213 -27.04 -6.50 5.61
N ASP A 214 -25.85 -5.93 5.72
CA ASP A 214 -25.60 -4.70 6.49
C ASP A 214 -25.90 -3.42 5.69
N CYS A 215 -25.57 -3.39 4.39
CA CYS A 215 -25.68 -2.17 3.58
C CYS A 215 -26.50 -2.32 2.29
N GLY A 216 -27.02 -3.51 1.97
CA GLY A 216 -27.85 -3.75 0.79
C GLY A 216 -27.13 -3.72 -0.56
N HIS A 217 -25.81 -3.49 -0.60
CA HIS A 217 -25.04 -3.50 -1.85
C HIS A 217 -24.78 -4.92 -2.37
N ALA A 218 -24.69 -5.07 -3.69
CA ALA A 218 -24.28 -6.32 -4.31
C ALA A 218 -22.84 -6.68 -3.91
N GLY A 219 -22.63 -7.94 -3.55
CA GLY A 219 -21.31 -8.46 -3.21
C GLY A 219 -20.51 -8.92 -4.43
N ALA A 220 -19.19 -8.86 -4.28
CA ALA A 220 -18.23 -9.56 -5.13
C ALA A 220 -18.26 -11.07 -4.86
N GLN A 221 -17.67 -11.88 -5.74
CA GLN A 221 -17.31 -13.26 -5.37
C GLN A 221 -16.25 -13.20 -4.27
N LEU A 222 -16.47 -13.92 -3.17
CA LEU A 222 -15.52 -14.00 -2.05
C LEU A 222 -14.23 -14.73 -2.48
N ARG A 223 -13.10 -14.23 -2.00
CA ARG A 223 -11.75 -14.79 -2.16
C ARG A 223 -11.10 -15.05 -0.80
N ALA A 224 -10.09 -15.92 -0.80
CA ALA A 224 -9.34 -16.28 0.41
C ALA A 224 -8.64 -15.07 1.05
N ASP A 225 -8.19 -14.11 0.24
CA ASP A 225 -7.44 -12.92 0.66
C ASP A 225 -8.32 -11.69 0.92
N ASP A 226 -9.65 -11.79 0.77
CA ASP A 226 -10.56 -10.68 1.05
C ASP A 226 -10.48 -10.29 2.54
N PRO A 227 -10.32 -8.99 2.86
CA PRO A 227 -10.21 -8.56 4.24
C PRO A 227 -11.58 -8.60 4.93
N ILE A 228 -11.64 -9.34 6.03
CA ILE A 228 -12.81 -9.54 6.88
C ILE A 228 -12.64 -8.81 8.18
N TYR A 229 -13.63 -8.00 8.52
CA TYR A 229 -13.74 -7.37 9.82
C TYR A 229 -14.02 -8.41 10.92
N ILE A 230 -13.17 -8.44 11.96
CA ILE A 230 -13.31 -9.40 13.06
C ILE A 230 -13.72 -8.78 14.39
N GLY A 231 -13.49 -7.48 14.61
CA GLY A 231 -13.94 -6.77 15.81
C GLY A 231 -13.21 -5.46 16.08
N GLU A 232 -13.60 -4.78 17.17
CA GLU A 232 -12.89 -3.60 17.70
C GLU A 232 -12.02 -3.98 18.89
N LEU A 233 -10.80 -3.45 18.92
CA LEU A 233 -9.82 -3.66 19.96
C LEU A 233 -9.55 -2.34 20.70
N PRO A 234 -9.68 -2.29 22.03
CA PRO A 234 -9.20 -1.16 22.82
C PRO A 234 -7.69 -0.93 22.63
N GLY A 235 -7.25 0.32 22.58
CA GLY A 235 -5.86 0.69 22.28
C GLY A 235 -4.84 0.08 23.24
N ARG A 236 -5.19 -0.03 24.52
CA ARG A 236 -4.39 -0.72 25.55
C ARG A 236 -4.05 -2.18 25.22
N LEU A 237 -4.82 -2.83 24.33
CA LEU A 237 -4.62 -4.24 23.94
C LEU A 237 -3.86 -4.40 22.62
N ARG A 238 -3.45 -3.31 21.96
CA ARG A 238 -2.76 -3.35 20.68
C ARG A 238 -1.51 -4.24 20.70
N ASN A 239 -0.67 -4.10 21.73
CA ASN A 239 0.55 -4.89 21.87
C ASN A 239 0.25 -6.37 22.16
N ALA A 240 -0.78 -6.65 22.96
CA ALA A 240 -1.21 -8.03 23.24
C ALA A 240 -1.75 -8.71 21.97
N LEU A 241 -2.47 -7.97 21.13
CA LEU A 241 -2.92 -8.46 19.82
C LEU A 241 -1.74 -8.73 18.89
N GLN A 242 -0.77 -7.82 18.80
CA GLN A 242 0.44 -8.02 18.00
C GLN A 242 1.21 -9.28 18.41
N ILE A 243 1.33 -9.55 19.71
CA ILE A 243 1.96 -10.77 20.22
C ILE A 243 1.12 -12.00 19.84
N GLY A 244 -0.19 -11.97 20.08
CA GLY A 244 -1.07 -13.10 19.82
C GLY A 244 -1.13 -13.49 18.34
N PHE A 245 -1.18 -12.50 17.45
CA PHE A 245 -1.23 -12.70 16.01
C PHE A 245 0.15 -12.97 15.42
N GLY A 246 1.20 -12.35 15.96
CA GLY A 246 2.58 -12.61 15.59
C GLY A 246 3.00 -14.05 15.89
N ALA A 247 2.60 -14.61 17.04
CA ALA A 247 2.89 -16.00 17.41
C ALA A 247 2.23 -17.04 16.50
N THR A 248 1.20 -16.65 15.74
CA THR A 248 0.41 -17.51 14.85
C THR A 248 0.57 -17.12 13.38
N GLU A 249 1.48 -16.17 13.08
CA GLU A 249 1.71 -15.63 11.73
C GLU A 249 0.39 -15.22 11.04
N ILE A 250 -0.55 -14.66 11.82
CA ILE A 250 -1.83 -14.18 11.29
C ILE A 250 -1.64 -12.73 10.80
N PRO A 251 -1.74 -12.48 9.49
CA PRO A 251 -1.71 -11.11 8.98
C PRO A 251 -2.99 -10.37 9.41
N PHE A 252 -2.82 -9.17 9.99
CA PHE A 252 -3.95 -8.33 10.39
C PHE A 252 -3.67 -6.84 10.17
N ASN A 253 -4.75 -6.07 10.09
CA ASN A 253 -4.70 -4.60 10.08
C ASN A 253 -5.52 -4.05 11.24
N ALA A 254 -4.99 -3.02 11.90
CA ALA A 254 -5.62 -2.31 13.00
C ALA A 254 -5.78 -0.85 12.60
N LEU A 255 -7.01 -0.38 12.42
CA LEU A 255 -7.31 1.00 12.03
C LEU A 255 -7.88 1.78 13.21
N SER A 256 -7.26 2.90 13.57
CA SER A 256 -7.75 3.74 14.66
C SER A 256 -9.11 4.35 14.32
N ASN A 257 -10.02 4.35 15.30
CA ASN A 257 -11.32 5.02 15.18
C ASN A 257 -11.22 6.54 15.41
N LEU A 258 -10.11 7.02 15.99
CA LEU A 258 -9.83 8.43 16.22
C LEU A 258 -8.69 8.89 15.29
N GLY A 259 -8.86 10.07 14.68
CA GLY A 259 -7.84 10.66 13.81
C GLY A 259 -6.57 11.04 14.59
N SER A 260 -5.42 11.04 13.91
CA SER A 260 -4.08 11.24 14.49
C SER A 260 -3.96 12.47 15.41
N GLY A 261 -4.71 13.55 15.15
CA GLY A 261 -4.73 14.75 15.99
C GLY A 261 -5.38 14.59 17.37
N PHE A 262 -6.31 13.64 17.55
CA PHE A 262 -6.97 13.38 18.83
C PHE A 262 -6.13 12.45 19.73
N THR A 263 -5.42 11.49 19.13
CA THR A 263 -4.52 10.55 19.82
C THR A 263 -3.40 11.27 20.59
N LEU A 264 -2.85 12.36 20.03
CA LEU A 264 -1.83 13.18 20.69
C LEU A 264 -2.31 13.91 21.95
N SER A 265 -3.62 14.11 22.10
CA SER A 265 -4.20 14.96 23.16
C SER A 265 -4.76 14.16 24.34
N ALA A 266 -5.27 12.95 24.10
CA ALA A 266 -5.98 12.15 25.11
C ALA A 266 -5.28 10.82 25.48
N GLY A 267 -4.22 10.44 24.74
CA GLY A 267 -3.50 9.18 24.91
C GLY A 267 -4.30 7.93 24.46
N ASP A 268 -3.62 6.78 24.45
CA ASP A 268 -4.15 5.49 23.94
C ASP A 268 -5.36 4.93 24.73
N LEU A 269 -5.75 5.59 25.84
CA LEU A 269 -6.87 5.18 26.70
C LEU A 269 -8.23 5.25 26.02
N PHE A 270 -8.39 6.15 25.04
CA PHE A 270 -9.66 6.34 24.31
C PHE A 270 -9.59 5.82 22.88
N GLU A 271 -8.46 5.29 22.45
CA GLU A 271 -8.30 4.74 21.12
C GLU A 271 -8.92 3.35 21.04
N SER A 272 -9.67 3.09 19.96
CA SER A 272 -10.05 1.74 19.58
C SER A 272 -9.65 1.48 18.14
N TYR A 273 -9.33 0.24 17.84
CA TYR A 273 -8.83 -0.22 16.56
C TYR A 273 -9.81 -1.21 15.95
N ARG A 274 -10.26 -0.96 14.73
CA ARG A 274 -11.00 -1.96 13.96
C ARG A 274 -10.01 -2.95 13.36
N ILE A 275 -10.21 -4.24 13.64
CA ILE A 275 -9.29 -5.31 13.23
C ILE A 275 -9.84 -6.05 12.01
N TYR A 276 -8.96 -6.25 11.03
CA TYR A 276 -9.25 -6.94 9.77
C TYR A 276 -8.20 -8.00 9.46
N VAL A 277 -8.61 -9.11 8.85
CA VAL A 277 -7.75 -10.24 8.47
C VAL A 277 -8.21 -10.86 7.15
N PRO A 278 -7.35 -11.56 6.41
CA PRO A 278 -7.78 -12.36 5.25
C PRO A 278 -8.86 -13.37 5.62
N TYR A 279 -9.85 -13.58 4.74
CA TYR A 279 -10.95 -14.51 4.96
C TYR A 279 -10.48 -15.92 5.34
N GLU A 280 -9.46 -16.44 4.68
CA GLU A 280 -8.93 -17.79 4.95
C GLU A 280 -8.39 -17.96 6.37
N ARG A 281 -7.95 -16.87 7.02
CA ARG A 281 -7.47 -16.85 8.40
C ARG A 281 -8.53 -16.33 9.37
N ALA A 282 -9.73 -15.98 8.92
CA ALA A 282 -10.70 -15.26 9.73
C ALA A 282 -11.18 -16.06 10.95
N GLU A 283 -11.38 -17.38 10.83
CA GLU A 283 -11.79 -18.22 11.96
C GLU A 283 -10.69 -18.32 13.02
N GLU A 284 -9.46 -18.62 12.59
CA GLU A 284 -8.29 -18.69 13.47
C GLU A 284 -8.03 -17.33 14.16
N ALA A 285 -8.11 -16.26 13.39
CA ALA A 285 -7.96 -14.90 13.87
C ALA A 285 -9.04 -14.52 14.89
N ARG A 286 -10.30 -14.93 14.69
CA ARG A 286 -11.36 -14.71 15.70
C ARG A 286 -11.05 -15.42 17.01
N ALA A 287 -10.55 -16.64 16.95
CA ALA A 287 -10.14 -17.37 18.16
C ALA A 287 -8.95 -16.68 18.87
N ALA A 288 -7.94 -16.24 18.11
CA ALA A 288 -6.81 -15.50 18.66
C ALA A 288 -7.23 -14.14 19.24
N PHE A 289 -8.12 -13.44 18.54
CA PHE A 289 -8.68 -12.15 18.95
C PHE A 289 -9.46 -12.28 20.26
N GLN A 290 -10.30 -13.32 20.40
CA GLN A 290 -11.04 -13.55 21.63
C GLN A 290 -10.12 -13.83 22.82
N ARG A 291 -9.06 -14.63 22.66
CA ARG A 291 -8.08 -14.87 23.73
C ARG A 291 -7.44 -13.59 24.25
N VAL A 292 -7.16 -12.64 23.36
CA VAL A 292 -6.58 -11.33 23.73
C VAL A 292 -7.57 -10.52 24.57
N LEU A 293 -8.87 -10.58 24.23
CA LEU A 293 -9.92 -9.93 25.02
C LEU A 293 -10.09 -10.59 26.40
N ASP A 294 -10.10 -11.93 26.45
CA ASP A 294 -10.32 -12.70 27.68
C ASP A 294 -9.19 -12.50 28.72
N ILE A 295 -7.94 -12.42 28.29
CA ILE A 295 -6.77 -12.13 29.15
C ILE A 295 -6.95 -10.78 29.87
N ASN A 296 -7.56 -9.81 29.20
CA ASN A 296 -7.77 -8.47 29.75
C ASN A 296 -8.91 -8.42 30.78
N GLU A 297 -9.97 -9.22 30.61
CA GLU A 297 -11.08 -9.29 31.56
C GLU A 297 -10.65 -9.97 32.88
N THR A 298 -9.83 -11.02 32.80
CA THR A 298 -9.30 -11.73 33.97
C THR A 298 -8.24 -10.91 34.74
N GLY A 299 -7.46 -10.06 34.06
CA GLY A 299 -6.50 -9.15 34.69
C GLY A 299 -7.09 -7.91 35.37
N SER A 300 -8.39 -7.62 35.17
CA SER A 300 -9.09 -6.48 35.78
C SER A 300 -9.78 -6.83 37.11
N SER A 301 -9.60 -8.06 37.61
CA SER A 301 -10.29 -8.61 38.79
C SER A 301 -9.36 -8.80 40.01
N LEU A 302 -8.17 -8.20 40.02
CA LEU A 302 -7.21 -8.22 41.13
C LEU A 302 -6.85 -6.81 41.59
#